data_AF-A0A956HI11-F1
#
_entry.id   AF-A0A956HI11-F1
#
_cell.length_a   1.000
_cell.length_b   1.000
_cell.length_c   1.000
_cell.angle_alpha   90.00
_cell.angle_beta   90.00
_cell.angle_gamma   90.00
#
_symmetry.space_group_name_H-M   'P 1'
#
loop_
_entity.id
_entity.type
_entity.pdbx_description
1 polymer ?
#
loop_
_entity_poly.entity_id
_entity_poly.type
_entity_poly.pdbx_seq_one_letter_code
_entity_poly.pdbx_strand_id
1 'polypeptide(L)'
;DASASSIAEETAALRSARRALADGAPERALELLDAHARQFPTGALVEERSALRIIALCTAGKRHQGRGEARQFLRAHPGSALASRVRSACPEG
;
A
#
# COMPACT_ATOMS: atom_id res chain seq x y z
N ASP A 1 9.81 21.09 -13.14
CA ASP A 1 9.71 19.66 -13.49
C ASP A 1 10.15 18.66 -12.42
N ALA A 2 10.55 19.09 -11.22
CA ALA A 2 10.92 18.16 -10.14
C ALA A 2 9.78 17.25 -9.66
N SER A 3 8.53 17.74 -9.66
CA SER A 3 7.34 16.97 -9.25
C SER A 3 6.95 15.86 -10.22
N ALA A 4 7.19 16.05 -11.53
CA ALA A 4 6.96 14.99 -12.51
C ALA A 4 8.00 13.86 -12.36
N SER A 5 9.27 14.23 -12.11
CA SER A 5 10.34 13.27 -11.79
C SER A 5 10.01 12.46 -10.53
N SER A 6 9.53 13.11 -9.46
CA SER A 6 9.21 12.41 -8.21
C SER A 6 8.04 11.44 -8.35
N ILE A 7 7.00 11.78 -9.13
CA ILE A 7 5.88 10.87 -9.40
C ILE A 7 6.35 9.62 -10.17
N ALA A 8 7.25 9.77 -11.15
CA ALA A 8 7.79 8.65 -11.90
C ALA A 8 8.59 7.69 -11.00
N GLU A 9 9.39 8.24 -10.08
CA GLU A 9 10.16 7.46 -9.10
C GLU A 9 9.26 6.74 -8.09
N GLU A 10 8.27 7.43 -7.52
CA GLU A 10 7.25 6.81 -6.64
C GLU A 10 6.52 5.68 -7.37
N THR A 11 6.13 5.90 -8.62
CA THR A 11 5.47 4.90 -9.46
C THR A 11 6.34 3.65 -9.64
N ALA A 12 7.63 3.84 -9.93
CA ALA A 12 8.57 2.74 -10.08
C ALA A 12 8.73 1.94 -8.77
N ALA A 13 8.82 2.63 -7.62
CA ALA A 13 8.92 2.00 -6.32
C ALA A 13 7.64 1.20 -5.97
N LEU A 14 6.45 1.78 -6.17
CA LEU A 14 5.18 1.07 -5.92
C LEU A 14 4.94 -0.08 -6.90
N ARG A 15 5.41 0.01 -8.14
CA ARG A 15 5.34 -1.10 -9.11
C ARG A 15 6.10 -2.33 -8.60
N SER A 16 7.26 -2.13 -7.98
CA SER A 16 8.03 -3.24 -7.37
C SER A 16 7.28 -3.89 -6.22
N ALA A 17 6.63 -3.11 -5.35
CA ALA A 17 5.81 -3.65 -4.27
C ALA A 17 4.60 -4.46 -4.81
N ARG A 18 3.94 -3.97 -5.86
CA ARG A 18 2.84 -4.71 -6.53
C ARG A 18 3.30 -6.03 -7.12
N ARG A 19 4.48 -6.08 -7.73
CA ARG A 19 5.06 -7.32 -8.26
C ARG A 19 5.32 -8.33 -7.15
N ALA A 20 5.94 -7.90 -6.04
CA ALA A 20 6.15 -8.76 -4.89
C ALA A 20 4.84 -9.37 -4.36
N LEU A 21 3.73 -8.61 -4.33
CA LEU A 21 2.42 -9.15 -3.98
C LEU A 21 1.90 -10.18 -5.00
N ALA A 22 2.04 -9.90 -6.29
CA ALA A 22 1.64 -10.83 -7.34
C ALA A 22 2.45 -12.13 -7.31
N ASP A 23 3.72 -12.05 -6.91
CA ASP A 23 4.64 -13.19 -6.81
C ASP A 23 4.47 -13.95 -5.48
N GLY A 24 3.50 -13.59 -4.64
CA GLY A 24 3.24 -14.26 -3.36
C GLY A 24 4.28 -13.97 -2.28
N ALA A 25 5.00 -12.84 -2.36
CA ALA A 25 6.02 -12.40 -1.41
C ALA A 25 5.56 -11.15 -0.62
N PRO A 26 4.57 -11.27 0.28
CA PRO A 26 3.98 -10.11 0.95
C PRO A 26 4.93 -9.44 1.95
N GLU A 27 5.85 -10.17 2.59
CA GLU A 27 6.90 -9.58 3.45
C GLU A 27 7.82 -8.68 2.64
N ARG A 28 8.21 -9.13 1.44
CA ARG A 28 9.03 -8.34 0.53
C ARG A 28 8.29 -7.07 0.07
N ALA A 29 6.98 -7.17 -0.17
CA ALA A 29 6.16 -6.01 -0.48
C ALA A 29 6.17 -4.99 0.68
N LEU A 30 6.06 -5.44 1.94
CA LEU A 30 6.12 -4.56 3.12
C LEU A 30 7.45 -3.81 3.21
N GLU A 31 8.59 -4.49 3.00
CA GLU A 31 9.90 -3.85 3.00
C GLU A 31 10.02 -2.75 1.94
N LEU A 32 9.52 -3.01 0.73
CA LEU A 32 9.52 -2.06 -0.38
C LEU A 32 8.63 -0.84 -0.08
N LEU A 33 7.48 -1.07 0.55
CA LEU A 33 6.56 0.01 0.95
C LEU A 33 7.13 0.85 2.09
N ASP A 34 7.84 0.26 3.03
CA ASP A 34 8.56 0.99 4.09
C ASP A 34 9.71 1.81 3.50
N ALA A 35 10.43 1.29 2.50
CA ALA A 35 11.44 2.05 1.77
C ALA A 35 10.83 3.24 1.03
N HIS A 36 9.70 3.05 0.35
CA HIS A 36 8.96 4.15 -0.27
C HIS A 36 8.51 5.18 0.77
N ALA A 37 8.05 4.78 1.96
CA ALA A 37 7.63 5.72 2.99
C ALA A 37 8.79 6.60 3.50
N ARG A 38 10.01 6.04 3.58
CA ARG A 38 11.23 6.80 3.95
C ARG A 38 11.68 7.75 2.84
N GLN A 39 11.63 7.30 1.59
CA GLN A 39 12.07 8.11 0.44
C GLN A 39 11.07 9.20 0.06
N PHE A 40 9.77 8.94 0.25
CA PHE A 40 8.68 9.83 -0.13
C PHE A 40 7.66 10.00 1.02
N PRO A 41 8.07 10.60 2.15
CA PRO A 41 7.22 10.72 3.33
C PRO A 41 5.92 11.49 3.03
N THR A 42 6.00 12.55 2.23
CA THR A 42 4.88 13.39 1.76
C THR A 42 4.70 13.30 0.24
N GLY A 43 4.94 12.12 -0.34
CA GLY A 43 4.84 11.88 -1.78
C GLY A 43 3.42 11.94 -2.34
N ALA A 44 3.30 12.02 -3.66
CA ALA A 44 2.01 12.09 -4.34
C ALA A 44 1.22 10.76 -4.24
N LEU A 45 1.90 9.63 -4.03
CA LEU A 45 1.28 8.30 -4.06
C LEU A 45 1.14 7.67 -2.66
N VAL A 46 1.05 8.50 -1.61
CA VAL A 46 0.86 8.05 -0.21
C VAL A 46 -0.41 7.22 -0.03
N GLU A 47 -1.52 7.58 -0.69
CA GLU A 47 -2.77 6.81 -0.61
C GLU A 47 -2.56 5.39 -1.16
N GLU A 48 -1.96 5.27 -2.34
CA GLU A 48 -1.75 3.95 -2.96
C GLU A 48 -0.73 3.11 -2.18
N ARG A 49 0.33 3.73 -1.65
CA ARG A 49 1.25 3.06 -0.71
C ARG A 49 0.49 2.48 0.48
N SER A 50 -0.41 3.26 1.08
CA SER A 50 -1.17 2.85 2.27
C SER A 50 -2.08 1.65 1.95
N ALA A 51 -2.79 1.70 0.83
CA ALA A 51 -3.63 0.58 0.38
C ALA A 51 -2.82 -0.70 0.11
N LEU A 52 -1.68 -0.58 -0.58
CA LEU A 52 -0.79 -1.73 -0.86
C LEU A 52 -0.21 -2.33 0.43
N ARG A 53 0.10 -1.51 1.43
CA ARG A 53 0.57 -1.98 2.74
C ARG A 53 -0.50 -2.80 3.44
N ILE A 54 -1.73 -2.33 3.46
CA ILE A 54 -2.86 -3.04 4.07
C ILE A 54 -3.04 -4.41 3.41
N ILE A 55 -3.03 -4.46 2.07
CA ILE A 55 -3.12 -5.70 1.30
C ILE A 55 -1.96 -6.63 1.70
N ALA A 56 -0.72 -6.14 1.69
CA ALA A 56 0.45 -6.91 2.06
C ALA A 56 0.39 -7.47 3.49
N LEU A 57 -0.05 -6.67 4.48
CA LEU A 57 -0.20 -7.11 5.86
C LEU A 57 -1.19 -8.29 5.97
N CYS A 58 -2.35 -8.19 5.32
CA CYS A 58 -3.34 -9.26 5.39
C CYS A 58 -2.92 -10.52 4.62
N THR A 59 -2.25 -10.37 3.48
CA THR A 59 -1.67 -11.49 2.73
C THR A 59 -0.55 -12.18 3.52
N ALA A 60 0.28 -11.43 4.26
CA ALA A 60 1.31 -11.95 5.16
C ALA A 60 0.77 -12.58 6.46
N GLY A 61 -0.56 -12.71 6.62
CA GLY A 61 -1.17 -13.23 7.84
C GLY A 61 -1.17 -12.27 9.03
N LYS A 62 -0.63 -11.05 8.90
CA LYS A 62 -0.62 -9.97 9.92
C LYS A 62 -1.99 -9.27 10.00
N ARG A 63 -3.07 -10.07 10.08
CA ARG A 63 -4.47 -9.65 9.92
C ARG A 63 -4.94 -8.62 10.94
N HIS A 64 -4.47 -8.72 12.20
CA HIS A 64 -4.86 -7.74 13.23
C HIS A 64 -4.39 -6.33 12.86
N GLN A 65 -3.11 -6.19 12.49
CA GLN A 65 -2.54 -4.93 12.05
C GLN A 65 -3.20 -4.46 10.74
N GLY A 66 -3.30 -5.34 9.74
CA GLY A 66 -3.91 -5.02 8.45
C GLY A 66 -5.35 -4.51 8.58
N ARG A 67 -6.17 -5.12 9.45
CA ARG A 67 -7.54 -4.66 9.73
C ARG A 67 -7.59 -3.33 10.48
N GLY A 68 -6.63 -3.06 11.37
CA GLY A 68 -6.49 -1.75 12.00
C GLY A 68 -6.27 -0.64 10.98
N GLU A 69 -5.28 -0.86 10.10
CA GLU A 69 -4.93 0.10 9.04
C GLU A 69 -6.05 0.21 7.99
N ALA A 70 -6.70 -0.90 7.61
CA ALA A 70 -7.84 -0.91 6.68
C ALA A 70 -9.00 -0.03 7.14
N ARG A 71 -9.38 -0.15 8.42
CA ARG A 71 -10.47 0.67 9.00
C ARG A 71 -10.13 2.15 8.96
N GLN A 72 -8.87 2.52 9.21
CA GLN A 72 -8.44 3.92 9.12
C GLN A 72 -8.47 4.41 7.67
N PHE A 73 -7.91 3.62 6.73
CA PHE A 73 -7.89 3.95 5.31
C PHE A 73 -9.29 4.14 4.73
N LEU A 74 -10.23 3.22 5.02
CA LEU A 74 -11.59 3.31 4.49
C LEU A 74 -12.39 4.49 5.05
N ARG A 75 -12.07 4.95 6.27
CA ARG A 75 -12.64 6.20 6.82
C ARG A 75 -12.02 7.45 6.17
N ALA A 76 -10.72 7.43 5.93
CA ALA A 76 -9.99 8.57 5.36
C ALA A 76 -10.21 8.72 3.84
N HIS A 77 -10.40 7.60 3.12
CA HIS A 77 -10.50 7.55 1.67
C HIS A 77 -11.75 6.77 1.21
N PRO A 78 -12.98 7.21 1.56
CA PRO A 78 -14.21 6.46 1.27
C PRO A 78 -14.49 6.29 -0.24
N GLY A 79 -14.00 7.21 -1.07
CA GLY A 79 -14.13 7.17 -2.54
C GLY A 79 -12.93 6.58 -3.27
N SER A 80 -11.95 6.01 -2.57
CA SER A 80 -10.76 5.46 -3.20
C SER A 80 -11.10 4.28 -4.13
N ALA A 81 -10.54 4.28 -5.33
CA ALA A 81 -10.61 3.14 -6.24
C ALA A 81 -10.00 1.86 -5.63
N LEU A 82 -9.13 1.99 -4.63
CA LEU A 82 -8.49 0.88 -3.93
C LEU A 82 -9.31 0.34 -2.74
N ALA A 83 -10.38 1.03 -2.34
CA ALA A 83 -11.19 0.64 -1.19
C ALA A 83 -11.75 -0.79 -1.32
N SER A 84 -12.21 -1.17 -2.52
CA SER A 84 -12.70 -2.53 -2.78
C SER A 84 -11.61 -3.59 -2.58
N ARG A 85 -10.41 -3.36 -3.13
CA ARG A 85 -9.26 -4.27 -2.97
C ARG A 85 -8.83 -4.41 -1.52
N VAL A 86 -8.82 -3.30 -0.77
CA VAL A 86 -8.52 -3.30 0.67
C VAL A 86 -9.52 -4.17 1.43
N ARG A 87 -10.83 -4.02 1.19
CA ARG A 87 -11.86 -4.84 1.83
C ARG A 87 -11.71 -6.32 1.49
N SER A 88 -11.42 -6.66 0.23
CA SER A 88 -11.22 -8.05 -0.21
C SER A 88 -10.00 -8.70 0.43
N ALA A 89 -8.88 -7.98 0.54
CA ALA A 89 -7.66 -8.51 1.14
C ALA A 89 -7.78 -8.64 2.67
N CYS A 90 -8.52 -7.74 3.31
CA CYS A 90 -8.69 -7.67 4.75
C CYS A 90 -10.17 -7.71 5.14
N PRO A 91 -10.87 -8.85 4.98
CA PRO A 91 -12.27 -8.95 5.40
C PRO A 91 -12.40 -8.71 6.90
N GLU A 92 -13.42 -7.95 7.30
CA GLU A 92 -13.82 -7.87 8.70
C GLU A 92 -14.22 -9.29 9.12
N GLY A 93 -13.58 -9.77 10.20
CA GLY A 93 -13.74 -11.13 10.68
C GLY A 93 -14.97 -11.28 11.54
#